data_AF-A0A919F1R9-F1
#
_entry.id   AF-A0A919F1R9-F1
#
_cell.length_a   1.000
_cell.length_b   1.000
_cell.length_c   1.000
_cell.angle_alpha   90.00
_cell.angle_beta   90.00
_cell.angle_gamma   90.00
#
_symmetry.space_group_name_H-M   'P 1'
#
loop_
_entity.id
_entity.type
_entity.pdbx_description
1 polymer ?
#
loop_
_entity_poly.entity_id
_entity_poly.type
_entity_poly.pdbx_seq_one_letter_code
_entity_poly.pdbx_strand_id
1 'polypeptide(L)'
;MPKFLDIHRGMQGITADQLQEAHRADLAIEQDESVHFEHAWADPESGTVYCLSDAPSAEAVQRVHERAGHRADEVHPVPLEA
;
A
#
# COMPACT_ATOMS: atom_id res chain seq x y z
N MET A 1 6.73 13.80 -0.57
CA MET A 1 7.15 13.43 0.80
C MET A 1 8.24 12.38 0.65
N PRO A 2 8.83 11.74 1.69
CA PRO A 2 9.56 10.49 1.46
C PRO A 2 8.66 9.46 0.75
N LYS A 3 9.23 8.69 -0.18
CA LYS A 3 8.52 7.59 -0.85
C LYS A 3 8.73 6.27 -0.13
N PHE A 4 7.69 5.45 -0.09
CA PHE A 4 7.68 4.12 0.50
C PHE A 4 7.10 3.11 -0.48
N LEU A 5 7.74 1.94 -0.56
CA LEU A 5 7.21 0.76 -1.22
C LEU A 5 6.82 -0.25 -0.14
N ASP A 6 5.55 -0.57 -0.06
CA ASP A 6 5.03 -1.61 0.82
C ASP A 6 4.64 -2.87 0.05
N ILE A 7 4.64 -4.00 0.77
CA ILE A 7 4.39 -5.32 0.21
C ILE A 7 3.37 -6.05 1.10
N HIS A 8 2.33 -6.58 0.47
CA HIS A 8 1.38 -7.52 1.08
C HIS A 8 1.55 -8.89 0.43
N ARG A 9 1.51 -9.94 1.24
CA ARG A 9 1.74 -11.35 0.86
C ARG A 9 0.51 -12.18 1.17
N GLY A 10 0.42 -13.36 0.56
CA GLY A 10 -0.67 -14.32 0.80
C GLY A 10 -1.99 -13.95 0.10
N MET A 11 -1.93 -13.07 -0.90
CA MET A 11 -3.07 -12.60 -1.68
C MET A 11 -3.27 -13.40 -2.98
N GLN A 12 -2.98 -14.71 -2.97
CA GLN A 12 -3.11 -15.56 -4.17
C GLN A 12 -4.51 -15.47 -4.76
N GLY A 13 -4.59 -15.28 -6.08
CA GLY A 13 -5.85 -15.18 -6.81
C GLY A 13 -6.59 -13.84 -6.65
N ILE A 14 -5.95 -12.81 -6.08
CA ILE A 14 -6.55 -11.47 -6.00
C ILE A 14 -7.02 -11.00 -7.37
N THR A 15 -8.26 -10.51 -7.43
CA THR A 15 -8.85 -9.98 -8.67
C THR A 15 -8.58 -8.49 -8.82
N ALA A 16 -8.78 -7.97 -10.04
CA ALA A 16 -8.70 -6.53 -10.30
C ALA A 16 -9.69 -5.72 -9.44
N ASP A 17 -10.91 -6.23 -9.24
CA ASP A 17 -11.94 -5.58 -8.42
C ASP A 17 -11.53 -5.54 -6.94
N GLN A 18 -10.97 -6.63 -6.41
CA GLN A 18 -10.48 -6.70 -5.04
C GLN A 18 -9.29 -5.76 -4.80
N LEU A 19 -8.34 -5.70 -5.75
CA LEU A 19 -7.23 -4.75 -5.67
C LEU A 19 -7.75 -3.31 -5.68
N GLN A 20 -8.71 -3.00 -6.55
CA GLN A 20 -9.29 -1.67 -6.62
C GLN A 20 -10.07 -1.29 -5.36
N GLU A 21 -10.81 -2.24 -4.77
CA GLU A 21 -11.53 -2.03 -3.51
C GLU A 21 -10.57 -1.76 -2.35
N ALA A 22 -9.53 -2.58 -2.18
CA ALA A 22 -8.50 -2.37 -1.16
C ALA A 22 -7.82 -1.00 -1.31
N HIS A 23 -7.38 -0.66 -2.52
CA HIS A 23 -6.74 0.62 -2.78
C HIS A 23 -7.68 1.81 -2.54
N ARG A 24 -8.97 1.71 -2.87
CA ARG A 24 -9.96 2.75 -2.54
C ARG A 24 -10.16 2.91 -1.03
N ALA A 25 -10.06 1.82 -0.26
CA ALA A 25 -10.17 1.90 1.19
C ALA A 25 -8.99 2.68 1.80
N ASP A 26 -7.78 2.52 1.27
CA ASP A 26 -6.62 3.34 1.67
C ASP A 26 -6.82 4.82 1.32
N LEU A 27 -7.17 5.10 0.05
CA LEU A 27 -7.40 6.47 -0.44
C LEU A 27 -8.49 7.22 0.35
N ALA A 28 -9.48 6.50 0.89
CA ALA A 28 -10.57 7.11 1.64
C ALA A 28 -10.12 7.70 2.99
N ILE A 29 -8.98 7.25 3.55
CA ILE A 29 -8.49 7.65 4.88
C ILE A 29 -7.03 8.13 4.89
N GLU A 30 -6.33 8.11 3.75
CA GLU A 30 -4.89 8.43 3.65
C GLU A 30 -4.51 9.79 4.24
N GLN A 31 -5.40 10.79 4.09
CA GLN A 31 -5.15 12.17 4.48
C GLN A 31 -5.10 12.35 6.00
N ASP A 32 -5.72 11.44 6.77
CA ASP A 32 -5.68 11.47 8.23
C ASP A 32 -4.25 11.29 8.78
N GLU A 33 -3.38 10.63 8.01
CA GLU A 33 -1.98 10.35 8.36
C GLU A 33 -1.00 11.13 7.46
N SER A 34 -1.50 12.07 6.65
CA SER A 34 -0.72 12.79 5.62
C SER A 34 -0.03 11.83 4.62
N VAL A 35 -0.68 10.71 4.29
CA VAL A 35 -0.21 9.75 3.29
C VAL A 35 -0.89 10.04 1.95
N HIS A 36 -0.21 9.69 0.87
CA HIS A 36 -0.77 9.62 -0.47
C HIS A 36 -0.36 8.31 -1.15
N PHE A 37 -1.31 7.42 -1.42
CA PHE A 37 -1.06 6.18 -2.16
C PHE A 37 -1.14 6.44 -3.67
N GLU A 38 -0.01 6.32 -4.35
CA GLU A 38 0.14 6.69 -5.76
C GLU A 38 -0.31 5.58 -6.70
N HIS A 39 0.17 4.35 -6.45
CA HIS A 39 -0.02 3.21 -7.32
C HIS A 39 -0.05 1.91 -6.53
N ALA A 40 -0.84 0.96 -7.02
CA ALA A 40 -0.84 -0.42 -6.54
C ALA A 40 -0.73 -1.38 -7.72
N TRP A 41 0.14 -2.38 -7.60
CA TRP A 41 0.29 -3.49 -8.54
C TRP A 41 0.07 -4.80 -7.81
N ALA A 42 -0.58 -5.76 -8.45
CA ALA A 42 -0.75 -7.10 -7.91
C ALA A 42 -0.21 -8.16 -8.87
N ASP A 43 0.43 -9.17 -8.30
CA ASP A 43 0.71 -10.45 -8.94
C ASP A 43 -0.20 -11.52 -8.31
N PRO A 44 -1.31 -11.89 -8.97
CA PRO A 44 -2.25 -12.88 -8.45
C PRO A 44 -1.68 -14.29 -8.37
N GLU A 45 -0.64 -14.62 -9.14
CA GLU A 45 -0.03 -15.96 -9.12
C GLU A 45 0.83 -16.13 -7.87
N SER A 46 1.72 -15.19 -7.58
CA SER A 46 2.52 -15.20 -6.34
C SER A 46 1.78 -14.66 -5.11
N GLY A 47 0.60 -14.08 -5.30
CA GLY A 47 -0.19 -13.48 -4.22
C GLY A 47 0.50 -12.29 -3.56
N THR A 48 1.22 -11.51 -4.35
CA THR A 48 1.96 -10.33 -3.87
C THR A 48 1.32 -9.05 -4.39
N VAL A 49 1.09 -8.10 -3.49
CA VAL A 49 0.67 -6.73 -3.83
C VAL A 49 1.78 -5.77 -3.44
N TYR A 50 2.07 -4.81 -4.32
CA TYR A 50 3.04 -3.75 -4.15
C TYR A 50 2.32 -2.41 -4.18
N CYS A 51 2.47 -1.57 -3.16
CA CYS A 51 1.94 -0.22 -3.17
C CYS A 51 3.06 0.81 -3.05
N LEU A 52 3.01 1.86 -3.87
CA LEU A 52 3.89 3.02 -3.80
C LEU A 52 3.13 4.17 -3.15
N SER A 53 3.73 4.81 -2.15
CA SER A 53 3.15 5.95 -1.45
C SER A 53 4.15 7.05 -1.12
N ASP A 54 3.64 8.27 -1.03
CA ASP A 54 4.28 9.44 -0.44
C ASP A 54 3.77 9.60 1.00
N ALA A 55 4.66 9.60 2.01
CA ALA A 55 4.23 9.66 3.41
C ALA A 55 5.26 10.32 4.34
N PRO A 56 4.87 10.80 5.53
CA PRO A 56 5.82 11.34 6.51
C PRO A 56 6.71 10.26 7.15
N SER A 57 6.22 9.01 7.27
CA SER A 57 6.99 7.88 7.79
C SER A 57 6.37 6.54 7.38
N ALA A 58 7.14 5.44 7.51
CA ALA A 58 6.64 4.08 7.25
C ALA A 58 5.51 3.69 8.22
N GLU A 59 5.55 4.19 9.46
CA GLU A 59 4.50 3.97 10.45
C GLU A 59 3.19 4.67 10.07
N ALA A 60 3.25 5.82 9.38
CA ALA A 60 2.06 6.49 8.87
C ALA A 60 1.38 5.65 7.78
N VAL A 61 2.16 5.10 6.84
CA VAL A 61 1.69 4.14 5.83
C VAL A 61 1.03 2.94 6.50
N GLN A 62 1.70 2.33 7.49
CA GLN A 62 1.16 1.17 8.22
C GLN A 62 -0.15 1.47 8.95
N ARG A 63 -0.29 2.66 9.57
CA ARG A 63 -1.53 3.03 10.27
C ARG A 63 -2.71 3.15 9.31
N VAL A 64 -2.49 3.66 8.09
CA VAL A 64 -3.56 3.69 7.08
C VAL A 64 -3.96 2.27 6.69
N HIS A 65 -3.01 1.44 6.26
CA HIS A 65 -3.28 0.05 5.87
C HIS A 65 -3.97 -0.75 6.99
N GLU A 66 -3.53 -0.59 8.23
CA GLU A 66 -4.14 -1.25 9.39
C GLU A 66 -5.59 -0.81 9.61
N ARG A 67 -5.89 0.50 9.47
CA ARG A 67 -7.25 1.04 9.58
C ARG A 67 -8.14 0.66 8.39
N ALA A 68 -7.55 0.50 7.21
CA ALA A 68 -8.24 0.03 6.00
C ALA A 68 -8.52 -1.49 6.03
N GLY A 69 -7.85 -2.22 6.92
CA GLY A 69 -8.11 -3.65 7.19
C GLY A 69 -7.09 -4.61 6.57
N HIS A 70 -6.02 -4.11 5.98
CA HIS A 70 -5.03 -4.89 5.26
C HIS A 70 -3.60 -4.39 5.55
N ARG A 71 -3.19 -4.40 6.82
CA ARG A 71 -1.82 -4.05 7.24
C ARG A 71 -0.76 -4.72 6.36
N ALA A 72 0.23 -3.96 5.87
CA ALA A 72 1.30 -4.47 5.02
C ALA A 72 2.29 -5.36 5.79
N ASP A 73 2.84 -6.38 5.13
CA ASP A 73 3.85 -7.27 5.70
C ASP A 73 5.22 -6.60 5.77
N GLU A 74 5.53 -5.78 4.77
CA GLU A 74 6.78 -5.02 4.68
C GLU A 74 6.52 -3.58 4.23
N VAL A 75 7.32 -2.64 4.73
CA VAL A 75 7.32 -1.23 4.28
C VAL A 75 8.76 -0.76 4.22
N HIS A 76 9.21 -0.33 3.04
CA HIS A 76 10.59 0.09 2.80
C HIS A 76 10.63 1.53 2.29
N PRO A 77 11.45 2.42 2.86
CA PRO A 77 11.71 3.71 2.24
C PRO A 77 12.47 3.50 0.92
N VAL A 78 12.03 4.17 -0.14
CA VAL A 78 12.64 4.10 -1.48
C VAL A 78 13.14 5.48 -1.92
N PRO A 79 14.23 5.99 -1.31
CA PRO A 79 14.69 7.38 -1.53
C PRO A 79 15.39 7.60 -2.88
N LEU A 80 15.65 6.53 -3.65
CA LEU A 80 16.33 6.57 -4.94
C LEU A 80 15.41 5.95 -6.00
N GLU A 81 15.15 6.70 -7.07
CA GLU A 81 14.34 6.30 -8.22
C GLU A 81 15.04 6.75 -9.52
N ALA A 82 14.73 6.10 -10.65
CA ALA A 82 15.36 6.33 -11.95
C ALA A 82 14.33 6.57 -13.04
#